data_AF-A0A423KI92-F1
#
_entry.id   AF-A0A423KI92-F1
#
_cell.length_a   1.000
_cell.length_b   1.000
_cell.length_c   1.000
_cell.angle_alpha   90.00
_cell.angle_beta   90.00
_cell.angle_gamma   90.00
#
_symmetry.space_group_name_H-M   'P 1'
#
loop_
_entity.id
_entity.type
_entity.pdbx_description
1 polymer ?
#
loop_
_entity_poly.entity_id
_entity_poly.type
_entity_poly.pdbx_seq_one_letter_code
_entity_poly.pdbx_strand_id
1 'polypeptide(L)'
;MAKSNAVIQKDKRAKERALLDRIGAEKRKLIVSKALADALQVLGERHGFEEWQETVSTFLINLGAAPPEESERFATMSRPEVVITEKQSRQLKEFAKTGIEA
;
A
#
# COMPACT_ATOMS: atom_id res chain seq x y z
N MET A 1 -14.90 -22.42 -35.43
CA MET A 1 -15.59 -21.27 -34.81
C MET A 1 -14.77 -20.80 -33.62
N ALA A 2 -14.13 -19.64 -33.70
CA ALA A 2 -13.37 -19.09 -32.58
C ALA A 2 -14.32 -18.81 -31.40
N LYS A 3 -13.93 -19.23 -30.19
CA LYS A 3 -14.70 -18.92 -28.97
C LYS A 3 -14.77 -17.39 -28.81
N SER A 4 -15.96 -16.86 -28.50
CA SER A 4 -16.13 -15.44 -28.16
C SER A 4 -15.25 -15.04 -26.97
N ASN A 5 -14.74 -13.81 -26.97
CA ASN A 5 -13.94 -13.24 -25.88
C ASN A 5 -14.59 -13.41 -24.49
N ALA A 6 -15.92 -13.36 -24.42
CA ALA A 6 -16.66 -13.58 -23.17
C ALA A 6 -16.48 -15.01 -22.62
N VAL A 7 -16.46 -16.01 -23.51
CA VAL A 7 -16.27 -17.42 -23.15
C VAL A 7 -14.84 -17.67 -22.69
N ILE A 8 -13.85 -17.05 -23.37
CA ILE A 8 -12.44 -17.16 -23.00
C ILE A 8 -12.19 -16.57 -21.60
N GLN A 9 -12.78 -15.41 -21.30
CA GLN A 9 -12.66 -14.78 -19.97
C GLN A 9 -13.33 -15.59 -18.87
N LYS A 10 -14.48 -16.21 -19.15
CA LYS A 10 -15.18 -17.09 -18.21
C LYS A 10 -14.35 -18.34 -17.89
N ASP A 11 -13.84 -19.02 -18.92
CA ASP A 11 -12.97 -20.20 -18.76
C ASP A 11 -11.70 -19.83 -17.97
N LYS A 12 -11.10 -18.66 -18.22
CA LYS A 12 -9.92 -18.18 -17.50
C LYS A 12 -10.21 -17.96 -16.01
N ARG A 13 -11.32 -17.30 -15.66
CA ARG A 13 -11.72 -17.08 -14.27
C ARG A 13 -12.06 -18.39 -13.54
N ALA A 14 -12.69 -19.34 -14.22
CA ALA A 14 -13.01 -20.65 -13.63
C ALA A 14 -11.74 -21.44 -13.30
N LYS A 15 -10.75 -21.45 -14.20
CA LYS A 15 -9.44 -22.09 -13.96
C LYS A 15 -8.67 -21.42 -12.84
N GLU A 16 -8.66 -20.08 -12.81
CA GLU A 16 -8.01 -19.32 -11.75
C GLU A 16 -8.64 -19.60 -10.39
N ARG A 17 -9.98 -19.62 -10.30
CA ARG A 17 -10.68 -19.96 -9.05
C ARG A 17 -10.39 -21.38 -8.58
N ALA A 18 -10.43 -22.37 -9.48
CA ALA A 18 -10.10 -23.75 -9.13
C ALA A 18 -8.65 -23.91 -8.63
N LEU A 19 -7.71 -23.14 -9.18
CA LEU A 19 -6.34 -23.12 -8.70
C LEU A 19 -6.24 -22.53 -7.29
N LEU A 20 -6.88 -21.37 -7.07
CA LEU A 20 -6.93 -20.70 -5.77
C LEU A 20 -7.54 -21.59 -4.68
N ASP A 21 -8.67 -22.23 -4.98
CA ASP A 21 -9.34 -23.16 -4.07
C ASP A 21 -8.43 -24.37 -3.74
N ARG A 22 -7.68 -24.87 -4.73
CA ARG A 22 -6.75 -26.00 -4.53
C ARG A 22 -5.56 -25.65 -3.63
N ILE A 23 -5.03 -24.43 -3.72
CA ILE A 23 -3.88 -24.00 -2.92
C ILE A 23 -4.29 -23.32 -1.61
N GLY A 24 -5.59 -23.23 -1.32
CA GLY A 24 -6.13 -22.53 -0.15
C GLY A 24 -5.84 -21.03 -0.15
N ALA A 25 -5.61 -20.43 -1.31
CA ALA A 25 -5.30 -19.01 -1.44
C ALA A 25 -6.54 -18.21 -1.85
N GLU A 26 -6.64 -17.00 -1.34
CA GLU A 26 -7.65 -16.04 -1.77
C GLU A 26 -7.00 -14.96 -2.64
N LYS A 27 -7.58 -14.67 -3.80
CA LYS A 27 -7.12 -13.57 -4.63
C LYS A 27 -7.57 -12.24 -4.03
N ARG A 28 -6.63 -11.52 -3.43
CA ARG A 28 -6.83 -10.14 -2.98
C ARG A 28 -6.19 -9.17 -3.97
N LYS A 29 -6.84 -8.03 -4.19
CA LYS A 29 -6.29 -6.92 -4.98
C LYS A 29 -5.87 -5.81 -4.02
N LEU A 30 -4.63 -5.34 -4.15
CA LEU A 30 -4.11 -4.20 -3.43
C LEU A 30 -4.01 -3.02 -4.41
N ILE A 31 -4.64 -1.89 -4.07
CA ILE A 31 -4.40 -0.63 -4.78
C ILE A 31 -3.14 -0.01 -4.20
N VAL A 32 -2.13 0.18 -5.04
CA VAL A 32 -0.82 0.66 -4.61
C VAL A 32 -0.69 2.15 -4.94
N SER A 33 -0.61 3.00 -3.92
CA SER A 33 -0.27 4.41 -4.10
C SER A 33 1.20 4.57 -4.50
N LYS A 34 1.60 5.73 -5.03
CA LYS A 34 3.02 5.99 -5.35
C LYS A 34 3.93 5.78 -4.13
N ALA A 35 3.55 6.34 -2.98
CA ALA A 35 4.32 6.19 -1.74
C ALA A 35 4.46 4.72 -1.31
N LEU A 36 3.41 3.91 -1.48
CA LEU A 36 3.48 2.48 -1.19
C LEU A 36 4.35 1.75 -2.22
N ALA A 37 4.25 2.07 -3.50
CA ALA A 37 5.09 1.48 -4.55
C ALA A 37 6.58 1.75 -4.28
N ASP A 38 6.94 2.99 -3.97
CA ASP A 38 8.30 3.40 -3.65
C ASP A 38 8.81 2.66 -2.40
N ALA A 39 7.98 2.52 -1.36
CA ALA A 39 8.33 1.77 -0.15
C ALA A 39 8.55 0.28 -0.44
N LEU A 40 7.71 -0.34 -1.27
CA LEU A 40 7.86 -1.74 -1.66
C LEU A 40 9.12 -1.98 -2.49
N GLN A 41 9.48 -1.04 -3.37
CA GLN A 41 10.73 -1.11 -4.10
C GLN A 41 11.93 -1.05 -3.15
N VAL A 42 11.96 -0.07 -2.24
CA VAL A 42 13.04 0.08 -1.25
C VAL A 42 13.20 -1.17 -0.38
N LEU A 43 12.08 -1.75 0.08
CA LEU A 43 12.11 -2.98 0.88
C LEU A 43 12.52 -4.20 0.04
N GLY A 44 12.06 -4.30 -1.20
CA GLY A 44 12.44 -5.38 -2.11
C GLY A 44 13.93 -5.37 -2.40
N GLU A 45 14.48 -4.23 -2.83
CA GLU A 45 15.90 -4.06 -3.11
C GLU A 45 16.78 -4.32 -1.88
N ARG A 46 16.35 -3.84 -0.70
CA ARG A 46 17.10 -4.02 0.56
C ARG A 46 17.21 -5.50 0.96
N HIS A 47 16.20 -6.30 0.67
CA HIS A 47 16.11 -7.69 1.13
C HIS A 47 16.24 -8.72 -0.01
N GLY A 48 16.50 -8.26 -1.24
CA GLY A 48 16.74 -9.13 -2.39
C GLY A 48 15.47 -9.76 -2.98
N PHE A 49 14.30 -9.16 -2.80
CA PHE A 49 13.06 -9.62 -3.43
C PHE A 49 12.91 -9.01 -4.83
N GLU A 50 12.65 -9.86 -5.82
CA GLU A 50 12.40 -9.43 -7.21
C GLU A 50 10.93 -9.04 -7.43
N GLU A 51 10.00 -9.70 -6.73
CA GLU A 51 8.57 -9.52 -6.89
C GLU A 51 7.94 -8.82 -5.68
N TRP A 52 7.19 -7.74 -5.92
CA TRP A 52 6.62 -6.93 -4.82
C TRP A 52 5.62 -7.71 -3.95
N GLN A 53 4.93 -8.72 -4.51
CA GLN A 53 4.01 -9.58 -3.76
C GLN A 53 4.76 -10.44 -2.76
N GLU A 54 5.98 -10.88 -3.09
CA GLU A 54 6.84 -11.63 -2.17
C GLU A 54 7.32 -10.71 -1.03
N THR A 55 7.73 -9.48 -1.36
CA THR A 55 8.07 -8.46 -0.37
C THR A 55 6.91 -8.24 0.59
N VAL A 56 5.71 -7.90 0.09
CA VAL A 56 4.53 -7.64 0.93
C VAL A 56 4.18 -8.85 1.80
N SER A 57 4.12 -10.04 1.20
CA SER A 57 3.71 -11.25 1.92
C SER A 57 4.67 -11.56 3.06
N THR A 58 5.97 -11.55 2.79
CA THR A 58 7.00 -11.89 3.78
C THR A 58 6.98 -10.88 4.93
N PHE A 59 6.91 -9.58 4.63
CA PHE A 59 6.88 -8.55 5.67
C PHE A 59 5.62 -8.60 6.53
N LEU A 60 4.43 -8.77 5.94
CA LEU A 60 3.18 -8.81 6.71
C LEU A 60 3.07 -10.08 7.57
N ILE A 61 3.52 -11.23 7.05
CA ILE A 61 3.55 -12.48 7.82
C ILE A 61 4.48 -12.34 9.03
N ASN A 62 5.70 -11.84 8.82
CA ASN A 62 6.66 -11.68 9.90
C ASN A 62 6.23 -10.60 10.91
N LEU A 63 5.64 -9.50 10.44
CA LEU A 63 5.11 -8.45 11.32
C LEU A 63 3.97 -8.98 12.20
N GLY A 64 3.08 -9.82 11.65
CA GLY A 64 1.99 -10.44 12.40
C GLY A 64 2.44 -11.53 13.38
N ALA A 65 3.61 -12.14 13.14
CA ALA A 65 4.21 -13.12 14.04
C ALA A 65 5.09 -12.50 15.13
N ALA A 66 5.49 -11.23 14.96
CA ALA A 66 6.33 -10.52 15.92
C ALA A 66 5.57 -10.19 17.23
N PRO A 67 6.28 -10.06 18.36
CA PRO A 67 5.69 -9.54 19.58
C PRO A 67 5.03 -8.16 19.37
N PRO A 68 3.98 -7.82 20.14
CA PRO A 68 3.30 -6.53 20.03
C PRO A 68 4.25 -5.34 20.10
N GLU A 69 5.25 -5.39 20.98
CA GLU A 69 6.19 -4.31 21.23
C GLU A 69 7.08 -4.02 20.01
N GLU A 70 7.40 -5.06 19.21
CA GLU A 70 8.22 -4.92 18.00
C GLU A 70 7.42 -4.43 16.79
N SER A 71 6.13 -4.79 16.74
CA SER A 71 5.22 -4.42 15.66
C SER A 71 4.56 -3.04 15.88
N GLU A 72 4.39 -2.60 17.13
CA GLU A 72 3.73 -1.35 17.52
C GLU A 72 4.35 -0.12 16.86
N ARG A 73 5.68 -0.07 16.74
CA ARG A 73 6.40 1.02 16.08
C ARG A 73 6.01 1.22 14.61
N PHE A 74 5.51 0.16 13.95
CA PHE A 74 5.07 0.21 12.56
C PHE A 74 3.56 0.42 12.42
N ALA A 75 2.79 0.22 13.50
CA ALA A 75 1.35 0.45 13.54
C ALA A 75 1.00 1.93 13.72
N THR A 76 1.96 2.73 14.21
CA THR A 76 1.78 4.17 14.39
C THR A 76 2.23 4.90 13.13
N MET A 77 1.29 5.45 12.36
CA MET A 77 1.67 6.38 11.30
C MET A 77 2.42 7.56 11.92
N SER A 78 3.65 7.81 11.46
CA SER A 78 4.33 9.07 11.74
C SER A 78 3.38 10.18 11.36
N ARG A 79 2.93 10.96 12.35
CA ARG A 79 2.16 12.17 12.05
C ARG A 79 3.10 13.05 11.24
N PRO A 80 2.72 13.50 10.05
CA PRO A 80 3.52 14.48 9.33
C PRO A 80 3.80 15.62 10.31
N GLU A 81 5.07 15.85 10.61
CA GLU A 81 5.46 17.01 11.38
C GLU A 81 5.05 18.21 10.53
N VAL A 82 4.05 18.96 10.97
CA VAL A 82 3.60 20.16 10.24
C VAL A 82 4.67 21.22 10.44
N VAL A 83 5.67 21.22 9.57
CA VAL A 83 6.68 22.27 9.53
C VAL A 83 6.04 23.51 8.90
N ILE A 84 5.65 24.46 9.74
CA ILE A 84 5.13 25.75 9.29
C ILE A 84 6.26 26.48 8.58
N THR A 85 6.14 26.63 7.26
CA THR A 85 7.08 27.46 6.48
C THR A 85 6.93 28.94 6.86
N GLU A 86 7.95 29.76 6.65
CA GLU A 86 7.86 31.22 6.90
C GLU A 86 6.67 31.86 6.16
N LYS A 87 6.41 31.42 4.93
CA LYS A 87 5.28 31.89 4.13
C LYS A 87 3.95 31.60 4.83
N GLN A 88 3.76 30.37 5.30
CA GLN A 88 2.55 29.98 6.04
C GLN A 88 2.45 30.72 7.38
N SER A 89 3.57 30.95 8.08
CA SER A 89 3.60 31.75 9.30
C SER A 89 3.13 33.19 9.05
N ARG A 90 3.56 33.81 7.95
CA ARG A 90 3.10 35.14 7.56
C ARG A 90 1.61 35.16 7.21
N GLN A 91 1.13 34.21 6.43
CA GLN A 91 -0.29 34.09 6.07
C GLN A 91 -1.18 33.90 7.30
N LEU A 92 -0.76 33.07 8.27
CA LEU A 92 -1.49 32.89 9.53
C LEU A 92 -1.50 34.17 10.38
N LYS A 93 -0.41 34.93 10.41
CA LYS A 93 -0.35 36.22 11.10
C LYS A 93 -1.23 37.29 10.45
N GLU A 94 -1.33 37.28 9.12
CA GLU A 94 -2.22 38.18 8.39
C GLU A 94 -3.68 37.81 8.60
N PHE A 95 -4.01 36.53 8.46
CA PHE A 95 -5.34 35.99 8.75
C PHE A 95 -5.79 36.32 10.18
N ALA A 96 -4.92 36.18 11.18
CA ALA A 96 -5.24 36.52 12.57
C ALA A 96 -5.58 38.01 12.78
N LYS A 97 -5.11 38.90 11.91
CA LYS A 97 -5.39 40.34 11.97
C LYS A 97 -6.66 40.72 11.22
N THR A 98 -6.95 40.06 10.10
CA THR A 98 -7.98 40.50 9.16
C THR A 98 -9.21 39.59 9.13
N GLY A 99 -9.08 38.33 9.58
CA GLY A 99 -10.13 37.31 9.50
C GLY A 99 -10.46 36.83 8.07
N ILE A 100 -9.64 37.19 7.08
CA ILE A 100 -9.86 36.90 5.66
C ILE A 100 -8.62 36.15 5.13
N GLU A 101 -8.81 34.99 4.49
CA GLU A 101 -7.74 34.29 3.80
C GLU A 101 -7.27 35.10 2.58
N ALA A 102 -5.96 35.33 2.47
CA ALA A 102 -5.33 36.11 1.40
C ALA A 102 -4.94 35.24 0.19
#